data_AF-A0A414PP87-F1
#
_entry.id   AF-A0A414PP87-F1
#
_cell.length_a   1.000
_cell.length_b   1.000
_cell.length_c   1.000
_cell.angle_alpha   90.00
_cell.angle_beta   90.00
_cell.angle_gamma   90.00
#
_symmetry.space_group_name_H-M   'P 1'
#
loop_
_entity.id
_entity.type
_entity.pdbx_description
1 polymer ?
#
loop_
_entity_poly.entity_id
_entity_poly.type
_entity_poly.pdbx_seq_one_letter_code
_entity_poly.pdbx_strand_id
1 'polypeptide(L)'
;MAAAVLLSSCVKDTLYDTPHPDKGAVTISLTGLSADDNYVLDMDGKMADITGSPFTNPDLLNPGTHSMVIYNRAEGFTFDGRMARVNAPDGKSRADGASVIPLPGYLKTVSQEITVTADDTLRVNPVPQQRVRDLQLELEVTQGRPELIQSVTATLSGIAGVFDMEKGQTIGEPTSTVFSFTRDGSKLTADARLLG
;
A
#
# COMPACT_ATOMS: atom_id res chain seq x y z
N MET A 1 -59.66 -51.75 4.57
CA MET A 1 -58.27 -51.82 4.08
C MET A 1 -58.08 -50.75 3.01
N ALA A 2 -56.88 -50.16 3.01
CA ALA A 2 -56.27 -49.30 1.97
C ALA A 2 -56.87 -47.91 1.77
N ALA A 3 -56.11 -46.83 1.59
CA ALA A 3 -54.71 -46.53 1.88
C ALA A 3 -54.61 -44.99 1.83
N ALA A 4 -54.15 -44.34 2.90
CA ALA A 4 -53.83 -42.92 2.85
C ALA A 4 -52.48 -42.78 2.12
N VAL A 5 -52.50 -42.24 0.90
CA VAL A 5 -51.28 -41.88 0.18
C VAL A 5 -50.80 -40.54 0.73
N LEU A 6 -49.82 -40.61 1.64
CA LEU A 6 -49.06 -39.44 2.04
C LEU A 6 -48.01 -39.15 0.95
N LEU A 7 -48.25 -38.10 0.18
CA LEU A 7 -47.25 -37.51 -0.71
C LEU A 7 -46.17 -36.85 0.17
N SER A 8 -45.11 -37.58 0.47
CA SER A 8 -43.89 -36.98 1.02
C SER A 8 -43.10 -36.34 -0.13
N SER A 9 -43.40 -35.09 -0.46
CA SER A 9 -42.48 -34.27 -1.24
C SER A 9 -41.36 -33.77 -0.33
N CYS A 10 -40.39 -34.64 -0.03
CA CYS A 10 -39.12 -34.18 0.51
C CYS A 10 -38.32 -33.60 -0.66
N VAL A 11 -38.45 -32.31 -0.91
CA VAL A 11 -37.36 -31.60 -1.57
C VAL A 11 -36.23 -31.55 -0.54
N LYS A 12 -35.21 -32.39 -0.73
CA LYS A 12 -33.91 -32.18 -0.09
C LYS A 12 -33.21 -31.11 -0.90
N ASP A 13 -33.59 -29.86 -0.68
CA ASP A 13 -32.75 -28.77 -1.14
C ASP A 13 -31.44 -28.89 -0.36
N THR A 14 -30.34 -29.02 -1.09
CA THR A 14 -29.01 -28.90 -0.50
C THR A 14 -28.95 -27.51 0.15
N LEU A 15 -28.76 -27.46 1.46
CA LEU A 15 -28.57 -26.20 2.17
C LEU A 15 -27.15 -25.69 1.86
N TYR A 16 -27.07 -24.45 1.44
CA TYR A 16 -25.83 -23.75 1.13
C TYR A 16 -25.68 -22.54 2.06
N ASP A 17 -24.47 -22.30 2.53
CA ASP A 17 -24.13 -21.21 3.45
C ASP A 17 -24.06 -19.85 2.71
N THR A 18 -23.88 -19.88 1.39
CA THR A 18 -23.84 -18.72 0.51
C THR A 18 -24.69 -18.90 -0.74
N PRO A 19 -25.08 -17.81 -1.44
CA PRO A 19 -25.73 -17.90 -2.75
C PRO A 19 -24.86 -18.51 -3.87
N HIS A 20 -23.56 -18.73 -3.63
CA HIS A 20 -22.58 -19.20 -4.61
C HIS A 20 -21.73 -20.34 -4.03
N PRO A 21 -22.31 -21.55 -3.91
CA PRO A 21 -21.70 -22.64 -3.14
C PRO A 21 -20.44 -23.26 -3.76
N ASP A 22 -20.10 -22.91 -5.00
CA ASP A 22 -18.86 -23.32 -5.65
C ASP A 22 -17.72 -22.30 -5.49
N LYS A 23 -17.98 -21.17 -4.84
CA LYS A 23 -17.05 -20.05 -4.64
C LYS A 23 -16.98 -19.62 -3.19
N GLY A 24 -15.97 -18.83 -2.85
CA GLY A 24 -15.90 -18.12 -1.58
C GLY A 24 -15.89 -16.60 -1.78
N ALA A 25 -16.48 -15.89 -0.83
CA ALA A 25 -16.41 -14.44 -0.73
C ALA A 25 -15.31 -14.02 0.25
N VAL A 26 -14.76 -12.81 0.06
CA VAL A 26 -13.77 -12.24 0.99
C VAL A 26 -14.25 -10.86 1.45
N THR A 27 -14.29 -10.66 2.76
CA THR A 27 -14.59 -9.38 3.39
C THR A 27 -13.38 -8.90 4.18
N ILE A 28 -12.95 -7.68 3.91
CA ILE A 28 -11.78 -7.03 4.50
C ILE A 28 -12.25 -5.96 5.48
N SER A 29 -11.73 -5.99 6.70
CA SER A 29 -11.88 -4.90 7.66
C SER A 29 -10.50 -4.34 7.99
N LEU A 30 -10.20 -3.16 7.45
CA LEU A 30 -8.92 -2.52 7.72
C LEU A 30 -8.91 -1.96 9.14
N THR A 31 -7.77 -2.09 9.83
CA THR A 31 -7.55 -1.53 11.17
C THR A 31 -6.35 -0.60 11.19
N GLY A 32 -6.36 0.39 12.08
CA GLY A 32 -5.23 1.32 12.26
C GLY A 32 -5.08 2.37 11.15
N LEU A 33 -6.16 2.76 10.49
CA LEU A 33 -6.13 3.67 9.35
C LEU A 33 -6.58 5.11 9.65
N SER A 34 -6.04 6.06 8.90
CA SER A 34 -6.63 7.39 8.73
C SER A 34 -7.86 7.30 7.82
N ALA A 35 -8.92 8.03 8.16
CA ALA A 35 -10.18 8.03 7.40
C ALA A 35 -10.02 8.54 5.94
N ASP A 36 -8.98 9.31 5.68
CA ASP A 36 -8.75 9.99 4.40
C ASP A 36 -7.82 9.22 3.44
N ASP A 37 -7.27 8.07 3.86
CA ASP A 37 -6.37 7.30 3.01
C ASP A 37 -7.16 6.50 1.95
N ASN A 38 -6.86 6.76 0.68
CA ASN A 38 -7.46 6.04 -0.45
C ASN A 38 -6.83 4.66 -0.64
N TYR A 39 -7.42 3.63 -0.04
CA TYR A 39 -6.93 2.25 -0.12
C TYR A 39 -7.42 1.49 -1.35
N VAL A 40 -6.55 0.61 -1.86
CA VAL A 40 -6.78 -0.30 -2.97
C VAL A 40 -6.54 -1.71 -2.48
N LEU A 41 -7.46 -2.61 -2.82
CA LEU A 41 -7.28 -4.05 -2.79
C LEU A 41 -6.77 -4.52 -4.14
N ASP A 42 -5.67 -5.27 -4.15
CA ASP A 42 -5.23 -6.07 -5.29
C ASP A 42 -5.31 -7.55 -4.89
N MET A 43 -6.22 -8.28 -5.55
CA MET A 43 -6.44 -9.70 -5.35
C MET A 43 -6.11 -10.45 -6.65
N ASP A 44 -5.02 -11.22 -6.63
CA ASP A 44 -4.45 -11.90 -7.81
C ASP A 44 -4.28 -11.02 -9.06
N GLY A 45 -3.86 -9.75 -8.87
CA GLY A 45 -3.67 -8.77 -9.94
C GLY A 45 -4.93 -8.02 -10.34
N LYS A 46 -6.09 -8.32 -9.75
CA LYS A 46 -7.33 -7.56 -9.95
C LYS A 46 -7.48 -6.52 -8.86
N MET A 47 -7.67 -5.27 -9.27
CA MET A 47 -7.76 -4.14 -8.35
C MET A 47 -9.20 -3.73 -8.07
N ALA A 48 -9.47 -3.35 -6.83
CA ALA A 48 -10.71 -2.72 -6.40
C ALA A 48 -10.42 -1.61 -5.38
N ASP A 49 -11.11 -0.48 -5.50
CA ASP A 49 -11.01 0.60 -4.51
C ASP A 49 -11.78 0.21 -3.24
N ILE A 50 -11.11 0.32 -2.09
CA ILE A 50 -11.74 0.08 -0.80
C ILE A 50 -12.50 1.34 -0.41
N THR A 51 -13.82 1.30 -0.52
CA THR A 51 -14.73 2.43 -0.27
C THR A 51 -15.31 2.47 1.13
N GLY A 52 -14.97 1.50 1.99
CA GLY A 52 -15.46 1.40 3.35
C GLY A 52 -14.77 0.30 4.16
N SER A 53 -15.11 0.18 5.44
CA SER A 53 -14.67 -0.91 6.31
C SER A 53 -15.86 -1.34 7.18
N PRO A 54 -16.35 -2.59 7.06
CA PRO A 54 -15.84 -3.64 6.17
C PRO A 54 -16.10 -3.37 4.68
N PHE A 55 -15.22 -3.90 3.82
CA PHE A 55 -15.34 -3.91 2.36
C PHE A 55 -15.33 -5.36 1.85
N THR A 56 -16.27 -5.71 0.98
CA THR A 56 -16.31 -7.04 0.35
C THR A 56 -15.67 -6.97 -1.02
N ASN A 57 -14.73 -7.88 -1.29
CA ASN A 57 -14.14 -8.01 -2.63
C ASN A 57 -15.26 -8.26 -3.64
N PRO A 58 -15.35 -7.49 -4.74
CA PRO A 58 -16.45 -7.61 -5.69
C PRO A 58 -16.47 -8.96 -6.42
N ASP A 59 -15.29 -9.59 -6.58
CA ASP A 59 -15.16 -10.88 -7.23
C ASP A 59 -15.28 -12.03 -6.21
N LEU A 60 -16.06 -13.04 -6.55
CA LEU A 60 -16.03 -14.32 -5.85
C LEU A 60 -14.83 -15.14 -6.32
N LEU A 61 -14.15 -15.78 -5.38
CA LEU A 61 -12.93 -16.53 -5.65
C LEU A 61 -13.22 -18.02 -5.76
N ASN A 62 -12.42 -18.71 -6.57
CA ASN A 62 -12.35 -20.16 -6.50
C ASN A 62 -11.81 -20.59 -5.12
N PRO A 63 -12.14 -21.79 -4.63
CA PRO A 63 -11.46 -22.31 -3.46
C PRO A 63 -9.97 -22.50 -3.72
N GLY A 64 -9.12 -22.11 -2.78
CA GLY A 64 -7.67 -22.20 -2.90
C GLY A 64 -6.92 -21.04 -2.26
N THR A 65 -5.62 -20.97 -2.53
CA THR A 65 -4.75 -19.88 -2.05
C THR A 65 -4.77 -18.72 -3.04
N HIS A 66 -4.92 -17.51 -2.51
CA HIS A 66 -4.96 -16.25 -3.25
C HIS A 66 -3.96 -15.27 -2.66
N SER A 67 -3.34 -14.46 -3.53
CA SER A 67 -2.40 -13.42 -3.13
C SER A 67 -3.13 -12.10 -2.99
N MET A 68 -3.17 -11.57 -1.77
CA MET A 68 -3.83 -10.31 -1.42
C MET A 68 -2.81 -9.25 -1.06
N VAL A 69 -2.82 -8.13 -1.78
CA VAL A 69 -2.04 -6.93 -1.47
C VAL A 69 -2.98 -5.75 -1.26
N ILE A 70 -2.80 -5.00 -0.18
CA ILE A 70 -3.56 -3.78 0.09
C ILE A 70 -2.59 -2.62 0.30
N TYR A 71 -2.87 -1.49 -0.34
CA TYR A 71 -2.03 -0.30 -0.26
C TYR A 71 -2.84 0.98 -0.39
N ASN A 72 -2.35 2.09 0.18
CA ASN A 72 -2.93 3.41 -0.08
C ASN A 72 -2.27 4.07 -1.30
N ARG A 73 -3.03 4.88 -2.04
CA ARG A 73 -2.51 5.75 -3.10
C ARG A 73 -1.85 6.99 -2.49
N ALA A 74 -0.70 6.80 -1.86
CA ALA A 74 0.07 7.88 -1.24
C ALA A 74 0.56 8.90 -2.28
N GLU A 75 0.53 10.18 -1.93
CA GLU A 75 1.06 11.27 -2.77
C GLU A 75 2.54 11.04 -3.09
N GLY A 76 2.98 11.45 -4.29
CA GLY A 76 4.38 11.35 -4.67
C GLY A 76 4.83 9.95 -5.06
N PHE A 77 3.89 9.01 -5.19
CA PHE A 77 4.12 7.68 -5.74
C PHE A 77 3.40 7.48 -7.08
N THR A 78 4.04 6.71 -7.96
CA THR A 78 3.41 6.07 -9.12
C THR A 78 3.31 4.58 -8.83
N PHE A 79 2.16 3.99 -9.17
CA PHE A 79 1.87 2.58 -8.97
C PHE A 79 1.82 1.86 -10.31
N ASP A 80 2.58 0.78 -10.44
CA ASP A 80 2.60 -0.10 -11.61
C ASP A 80 2.39 -1.54 -11.12
N GLY A 81 1.15 -2.01 -11.22
CA GLY A 81 0.70 -3.22 -10.52
C GLY A 81 0.98 -3.14 -9.02
N ARG A 82 1.73 -4.13 -8.50
CA ARG A 82 2.12 -4.23 -7.08
C ARG A 82 3.42 -3.51 -6.75
N MET A 83 3.89 -2.64 -7.64
CA MET A 83 5.08 -1.83 -7.43
C MET A 83 4.72 -0.39 -7.09
N ALA A 84 5.25 0.14 -5.99
CA ALA A 84 5.16 1.55 -5.65
C ALA A 84 6.51 2.23 -5.91
N ARG A 85 6.52 3.28 -6.74
CA ARG A 85 7.72 4.01 -7.13
C ARG A 85 7.63 5.46 -6.69
N VAL A 86 8.66 5.96 -6.00
CA VAL A 86 8.76 7.39 -5.67
C VAL A 86 8.95 8.20 -6.96
N ASN A 87 8.17 9.26 -7.10
CA ASN A 87 8.18 10.15 -8.26
C ASN A 87 9.45 11.01 -8.31
N ALA A 88 9.85 11.39 -9.53
CA ALA A 88 10.79 12.48 -9.72
C ALA A 88 10.08 13.84 -9.63
N PRO A 89 10.80 14.93 -9.30
CA PRO A 89 10.24 16.29 -9.32
C PRO A 89 9.68 16.66 -10.71
N ASP A 90 8.59 17.42 -10.70
CA ASP A 90 7.97 18.04 -11.89
C ASP A 90 7.68 17.09 -13.06
N GLY A 91 7.35 15.83 -12.78
CA GLY A 91 7.01 14.83 -13.82
C GLY A 91 8.19 14.43 -14.71
N LYS A 92 9.43 14.75 -14.32
CA LYS A 92 10.64 14.35 -15.05
C LYS A 92 10.76 12.82 -15.11
N SER A 93 11.31 12.32 -16.21
CA SER A 93 11.59 10.89 -16.32
C SER A 93 12.86 10.53 -15.55
N ARG A 94 12.84 9.40 -14.86
CA ARG A 94 14.06 8.83 -14.25
C ARG A 94 15.06 8.32 -15.28
N ALA A 95 14.65 8.10 -16.53
CA ALA A 95 15.56 7.74 -17.62
C ALA A 95 16.66 8.80 -17.82
N ASP A 96 16.42 10.04 -17.37
CA ASP A 96 17.37 11.14 -17.44
C ASP A 96 18.31 11.20 -16.20
N GLY A 97 18.30 10.17 -15.35
CA GLY A 97 19.07 10.15 -14.10
C GLY A 97 18.50 11.07 -13.02
N ALA A 98 17.23 11.46 -13.14
CA ALA A 98 16.57 12.40 -12.22
C ALA A 98 16.46 11.84 -10.79
N SER A 99 16.81 12.69 -9.81
CA SER A 99 16.54 12.47 -8.39
C SER A 99 15.04 12.33 -8.11
N VAL A 100 14.68 11.68 -7.01
CA VAL A 100 13.30 11.64 -6.50
C VAL A 100 12.96 12.84 -5.64
N ILE A 101 11.66 13.10 -5.49
CA ILE A 101 11.17 14.07 -4.53
C ILE A 101 11.64 13.74 -3.10
N PRO A 102 11.96 14.75 -2.27
CA PRO A 102 12.50 14.52 -0.92
C PRO A 102 11.44 14.15 0.11
N LEU A 103 10.17 14.46 -0.14
CA LEU A 103 9.07 14.29 0.80
C LEU A 103 7.86 13.60 0.12
N PRO A 104 7.98 12.32 -0.30
CA PRO A 104 6.82 11.55 -0.73
C PRO A 104 5.80 11.41 0.41
N GLY A 105 4.56 11.05 0.11
CA GLY A 105 3.53 10.76 1.11
C GLY A 105 3.81 9.50 1.94
N TYR A 106 2.96 9.24 2.92
CA TYR A 106 3.08 8.06 3.78
C TYR A 106 2.50 6.81 3.11
N LEU A 107 3.34 6.09 2.35
CA LEU A 107 2.98 4.79 1.78
C LEU A 107 2.77 3.75 2.89
N LYS A 108 1.64 3.05 2.86
CA LYS A 108 1.29 1.96 3.76
C LYS A 108 0.85 0.75 2.94
N THR A 109 1.41 -0.42 3.24
CA THR A 109 1.13 -1.64 2.48
C THR A 109 1.04 -2.88 3.37
N VAL A 110 0.29 -3.88 2.92
CA VAL A 110 0.25 -5.23 3.49
C VAL A 110 0.11 -6.24 2.36
N SER A 111 0.82 -7.35 2.49
CA SER A 111 0.76 -8.50 1.58
C SER A 111 0.51 -9.76 2.40
N GLN A 112 -0.46 -10.56 1.99
CA GLN A 112 -0.87 -11.79 2.67
C GLN A 112 -1.32 -12.82 1.65
N GLU A 113 -0.95 -14.08 1.86
CA GLU A 113 -1.66 -15.20 1.24
C GLU A 113 -2.89 -15.53 2.08
N ILE A 114 -4.04 -15.69 1.42
CA ILE A 114 -5.30 -16.07 2.06
C ILE A 114 -5.79 -17.38 1.45
N THR A 115 -6.43 -18.23 2.24
CA THR A 115 -7.05 -19.47 1.75
C THR A 115 -8.56 -19.30 1.76
N VAL A 116 -9.18 -19.39 0.58
CA VAL A 116 -10.62 -19.28 0.40
C VAL A 116 -11.23 -20.67 0.28
N THR A 117 -12.37 -20.87 0.94
CA THR A 117 -13.17 -22.11 0.88
C THR A 117 -14.44 -21.87 0.08
N ALA A 118 -14.92 -22.88 -0.64
CA ALA A 118 -16.23 -22.85 -1.28
C ALA A 118 -17.33 -22.73 -0.24
N ASP A 119 -18.41 -22.04 -0.62
CA ASP A 119 -19.59 -21.82 0.21
C ASP A 119 -19.30 -21.11 1.54
N ASP A 120 -18.27 -20.24 1.57
CA ASP A 120 -17.90 -19.49 2.77
C ASP A 120 -17.64 -18.02 2.47
N THR A 121 -17.74 -17.17 3.51
CA THR A 121 -17.30 -15.78 3.49
C THR A 121 -16.13 -15.59 4.44
N LEU A 122 -14.92 -15.61 3.89
CA LEU A 122 -13.70 -15.36 4.65
C LEU A 122 -13.67 -13.88 5.11
N ARG A 123 -13.44 -13.67 6.40
CA ARG A 123 -13.26 -12.34 6.99
C ARG A 123 -11.81 -12.12 7.37
N VAL A 124 -11.17 -11.12 6.79
CA VAL A 124 -9.77 -10.77 7.05
C VAL A 124 -9.64 -9.37 7.66
N ASN A 125 -8.67 -9.21 8.57
CA ASN A 125 -8.43 -7.96 9.28
C ASN A 125 -6.97 -7.50 9.10
N PRO A 126 -6.54 -7.14 7.88
CA PRO A 126 -5.16 -6.80 7.62
C PRO A 126 -4.79 -5.43 8.22
N VAL A 127 -3.51 -5.28 8.54
CA VAL A 127 -2.93 -4.07 9.14
C VAL A 127 -1.84 -3.52 8.20
N PRO A 128 -2.17 -2.57 7.30
CA PRO A 128 -1.18 -1.92 6.45
C PRO A 128 -0.06 -1.27 7.27
N GLN A 129 1.19 -1.55 6.92
CA GLN A 129 2.36 -0.98 7.61
C GLN A 129 2.97 0.14 6.76
N GLN A 130 3.38 1.21 7.43
CA GLN A 130 4.12 2.29 6.80
C GLN A 130 5.46 1.80 6.21
N ARG A 131 5.75 2.19 4.96
CA ARG A 131 6.94 1.80 4.19
C ARG A 131 7.90 2.95 3.94
N VAL A 132 7.75 4.04 4.68
CA VAL A 132 8.60 5.22 4.59
C VAL A 132 9.02 5.66 6.00
N ARG A 133 10.14 6.37 6.10
CA ARG A 133 10.70 6.90 7.35
C ARG A 133 11.08 8.35 7.20
N ASP A 134 10.74 9.14 8.21
CA ASP A 134 11.17 10.52 8.30
C ASP A 134 12.64 10.58 8.72
N LEU A 135 13.41 11.40 8.03
CA LEU A 135 14.80 11.72 8.32
C LEU A 135 14.89 13.23 8.55
N GLN A 136 15.25 13.60 9.77
CA GLN A 136 15.56 14.98 10.12
C GLN A 136 17.08 15.16 10.17
N LEU A 137 17.58 16.16 9.47
CA LEU A 137 18.99 16.53 9.44
C LEU A 137 19.17 17.88 10.14
N GLU A 138 20.08 17.93 11.11
CA GLU A 138 20.56 19.17 11.71
C GLU A 138 22.08 19.24 11.53
N LEU A 139 22.57 20.34 10.95
CA LEU A 139 23.99 20.64 10.79
C LEU A 139 24.29 22.02 11.35
N GLU A 140 25.51 22.23 11.85
CA GLU A 140 25.97 23.51 12.37
C GLU A 140 27.25 23.98 11.66
N VAL A 141 27.24 25.21 11.17
CA VAL A 141 28.40 25.86 10.58
C VAL A 141 29.25 26.47 11.70
N THR A 142 30.33 25.77 12.07
CA THR A 142 31.16 26.12 13.24
C THR A 142 32.30 27.09 12.92
N GLN A 143 32.61 27.35 11.65
CA GLN A 143 33.75 28.15 11.22
C GLN A 143 33.36 29.12 10.10
N GLY A 144 34.10 30.22 9.99
CA GLY A 144 33.89 31.23 8.96
C GLY A 144 32.81 32.25 9.32
N ARG A 145 32.08 32.70 8.28
CA ARG A 145 31.05 33.74 8.37
C ARG A 145 29.69 33.19 7.92
N PRO A 146 29.01 32.38 8.75
CA PRO A 146 27.75 31.73 8.37
C PRO A 146 26.69 32.73 7.91
N GLU A 147 26.72 33.97 8.42
CA GLU A 147 25.86 35.08 8.01
C GLU A 147 25.86 35.34 6.50
N LEU A 148 26.95 35.02 5.80
CA LEU A 148 27.10 35.23 4.35
C LEU A 148 26.49 34.10 3.51
N ILE A 149 26.07 32.98 4.11
CA ILE A 149 25.48 31.85 3.38
C ILE A 149 24.04 32.20 2.96
N GLN A 150 23.79 32.30 1.66
CA GLN A 150 22.45 32.63 1.13
C GLN A 150 21.50 31.43 1.10
N SER A 151 22.01 30.26 0.72
CA SER A 151 21.24 29.02 0.62
C SER A 151 22.16 27.82 0.73
N VAL A 152 21.63 26.70 1.23
CA VAL A 152 22.33 25.41 1.24
C VAL A 152 21.40 24.37 0.63
N THR A 153 21.89 23.69 -0.41
CA THR A 153 21.21 22.58 -1.08
C THR A 153 22.08 21.34 -0.91
N ALA A 154 21.45 20.21 -0.66
CA ALA A 154 22.13 18.93 -0.50
C ALA A 154 21.50 17.85 -1.35
N THR A 155 22.32 16.85 -1.65
CA THR A 155 21.93 15.62 -2.32
C THR A 155 22.17 14.46 -1.37
N LEU A 156 21.14 13.66 -1.12
CA LEU A 156 21.26 12.39 -0.43
C LEU A 156 21.13 11.26 -1.45
N SER A 157 22.19 10.47 -1.62
CA SER A 157 22.24 9.33 -2.55
C SER A 157 22.24 7.99 -1.82
N GLY A 158 21.99 6.91 -2.55
CA GLY A 158 21.99 5.55 -1.98
C GLY A 158 20.67 5.14 -1.34
N ILE A 159 19.59 5.87 -1.62
CA ILE A 159 18.26 5.63 -1.04
C ILE A 159 17.42 4.75 -1.97
N ALA A 160 16.42 4.07 -1.42
CA ALA A 160 15.50 3.26 -2.22
C ALA A 160 14.54 4.14 -3.04
N GLY A 161 14.22 3.68 -4.25
CA GLY A 161 13.33 4.38 -5.17
C GLY A 161 12.04 3.65 -5.50
N VAL A 162 11.96 2.36 -5.18
CA VAL A 162 10.87 1.44 -5.56
C VAL A 162 10.66 0.42 -4.44
N PHE A 163 9.39 0.10 -4.16
CA PHE A 163 8.98 -0.91 -3.19
C PHE A 163 8.11 -1.97 -3.89
N ASP A 164 8.52 -3.22 -3.78
CA ASP A 164 7.72 -4.39 -4.17
C ASP A 164 6.74 -4.68 -3.04
N MET A 165 5.46 -4.37 -3.25
CA MET A 165 4.44 -4.47 -2.21
C MET A 165 4.07 -5.93 -1.92
N GLU A 166 4.20 -6.82 -2.89
CA GLU A 166 3.94 -8.25 -2.71
C GLU A 166 5.04 -8.91 -1.89
N LYS A 167 6.31 -8.67 -2.24
CA LYS A 167 7.47 -9.21 -1.50
C LYS A 167 7.78 -8.45 -0.22
N GLY A 168 7.23 -7.25 -0.05
CA GLY A 168 7.44 -6.41 1.13
C GLY A 168 8.87 -5.88 1.25
N GLN A 169 9.53 -5.56 0.13
CA GLN A 169 10.93 -5.10 0.13
C GLN A 169 11.22 -4.02 -0.92
N THR A 170 12.25 -3.21 -0.67
CA THR A 170 12.78 -2.27 -1.67
C THR A 170 13.53 -3.00 -2.77
N ILE A 171 13.39 -2.56 -4.02
CA ILE A 171 14.08 -3.17 -5.17
C ILE A 171 14.67 -2.12 -6.12
N GLY A 172 15.47 -2.59 -7.08
CA GLY A 172 16.09 -1.78 -8.12
C GLY A 172 17.34 -1.04 -7.66
N GLU A 173 17.93 -0.28 -8.58
CA GLU A 173 19.15 0.48 -8.29
C GLU A 173 18.89 1.63 -7.31
N PRO A 174 19.86 1.96 -6.44
CA PRO A 174 19.76 3.11 -5.54
C PRO A 174 19.55 4.42 -6.31
N THR A 175 18.84 5.36 -5.70
CA THR A 175 18.56 6.68 -6.26
C THR A 175 19.11 7.79 -5.36
N SER A 176 18.81 9.04 -5.71
CA SER A 176 19.12 10.21 -4.89
C SER A 176 17.92 11.12 -4.75
N THR A 177 17.92 11.97 -3.74
CA THR A 177 17.00 13.11 -3.60
C THR A 177 17.79 14.39 -3.36
N VAL A 178 17.21 15.52 -3.75
CA VAL A 178 17.76 16.86 -3.57
C VAL A 178 16.80 17.67 -2.72
N PHE A 179 17.31 18.32 -1.68
CA PHE A 179 16.53 19.18 -0.79
C PHE A 179 17.36 20.39 -0.34
N SER A 180 16.65 21.42 0.12
CA SER A 180 17.27 22.64 0.66
C SER A 180 17.15 22.66 2.18
N PHE A 181 18.19 23.16 2.84
CA PHE A 181 18.15 23.41 4.27
C PHE A 181 17.45 24.73 4.57
N THR A 182 16.62 24.71 5.61
CA THR A 182 16.20 25.91 6.33
C THR A 182 17.35 26.37 7.21
N ARG A 183 17.60 27.68 7.23
CA ARG A 183 18.72 28.27 7.98
C ARG A 183 18.21 29.12 9.14
N ASP A 184 18.81 28.91 10.31
CA ASP A 184 18.65 29.75 11.50
C ASP A 184 20.04 30.05 12.08
N GLY A 185 20.57 31.24 11.79
CA GLY A 185 21.94 31.61 12.19
C GLY A 185 23.00 30.69 11.57
N SER A 186 23.72 29.94 12.42
CA SER A 186 24.69 28.90 12.02
C SER A 186 24.07 27.52 11.82
N LYS A 187 22.82 27.33 12.24
CA LYS A 187 22.11 26.05 12.15
C LYS A 187 21.43 25.89 10.81
N LEU A 188 21.46 24.66 10.31
CA LEU A 188 20.82 24.22 9.08
C LEU A 188 19.97 23.01 9.40
N THR A 189 18.67 23.08 9.10
CA THR A 189 17.74 21.96 9.28
C THR A 189 17.08 21.57 7.96
N ALA A 190 16.89 20.27 7.75
CA ALA A 190 16.15 19.75 6.60
C ALA A 190 15.41 18.47 6.97
N ASP A 191 14.24 18.30 6.35
CA ASP A 191 13.45 17.08 6.46
C ASP A 191 13.44 16.36 5.12
N ALA A 192 13.56 15.04 5.17
CA ALA A 192 13.36 14.14 4.06
C ALA A 192 12.52 12.94 4.51
N ARG A 193 11.86 12.27 3.57
CA ARG A 193 11.13 11.03 3.80
C ARG A 193 11.62 9.96 2.85
N LEU A 194 12.23 8.93 3.42
CA LEU A 194 12.89 7.87 2.68
C LEU A 194 12.00 6.65 2.59
N LEU A 195 11.98 5.99 1.44
CA LEU A 195 11.34 4.70 1.27
C LEU A 195 12.20 3.59 1.91
N GLY A 196 11.57 2.70 2.69
CA GLY A 196 12.20 1.58 3.40
C GLY A 196 11.87 1.50 4.89
#